data_AF-A0A2U1KAT6-F1
#
_entry.id   AF-A0A2U1KAT6-F1
#
_cell.length_a   1.000
_cell.length_b   1.000
_cell.length_c   1.000
_cell.angle_alpha   90.00
_cell.angle_beta   90.00
_cell.angle_gamma   90.00
#
_symmetry.space_group_name_H-M   'P 1'
#
loop_
_entity.id
_entity.type
_entity.pdbx_description
1 polymer ?
#
loop_
_entity_poly.entity_id
_entity_poly.type
_entity_poly.pdbx_seq_one_letter_code
_entity_poly.pdbx_strand_id
1 'polypeptide(L)'
;MNDHITSFNQMVTDLMNMDEVFKDQDLALILLGSLPEEYELLETTLLNGKDDVSLSEVCAALYSKELRRKDKQISSSGDAEFLLVRGRS
;
A
#
# COMPACT_ATOMS: atom_id res chain seq x y z
N MET A 1 0.47 -8.03 -3.68
CA MET A 1 -0.06 -6.66 -3.54
C MET A 1 -0.34 -6.00 -4.87
N ASN A 2 0.64 -5.87 -5.78
CA ASN A 2 0.40 -5.30 -7.11
C ASN A 2 -0.75 -6.02 -7.84
N ASP A 3 -0.73 -7.35 -7.88
CA ASP A 3 -1.78 -8.15 -8.52
C ASP A 3 -3.16 -7.94 -7.87
N HIS A 4 -3.19 -7.70 -6.56
CA HIS A 4 -4.41 -7.42 -5.82
C HIS A 4 -4.98 -6.04 -6.21
N ILE A 5 -4.14 -5.00 -6.26
CA ILE A 5 -4.54 -3.66 -6.70
C ILE A 5 -5.01 -3.69 -8.16
N THR A 6 -4.30 -4.42 -9.03
CA THR A 6 -4.70 -4.58 -10.44
C THR A 6 -6.04 -5.29 -10.57
N SER A 7 -6.26 -6.39 -9.84
CA SER A 7 -7.53 -7.12 -9.84
C SER A 7 -8.68 -6.26 -9.33
N PHE A 8 -8.44 -5.48 -8.27
CA PHE A 8 -9.42 -4.53 -7.73
C PHE A 8 -9.77 -3.44 -8.75
N ASN A 9 -8.78 -2.81 -9.39
CA ASN A 9 -9.01 -1.79 -10.40
C ASN A 9 -9.75 -2.33 -11.64
N GLN A 10 -9.50 -3.58 -12.03
CA GLN A 10 -10.26 -4.25 -13.08
C GLN A 10 -11.72 -4.44 -12.67
N MET A 11 -11.98 -4.92 -11.45
CA MET A 11 -13.34 -5.06 -10.91
C MET A 11 -14.08 -3.71 -10.88
N VAL A 12 -13.41 -2.64 -10.44
CA VAL A 12 -13.95 -1.27 -10.46
C VAL A 12 -14.29 -0.85 -11.89
N THR A 13 -13.40 -1.12 -12.85
CA THR A 13 -13.64 -0.80 -14.27
C THR A 13 -14.85 -1.56 -14.81
N ASP A 14 -14.97 -2.85 -14.49
CA ASP A 14 -16.10 -3.69 -14.91
C ASP A 14 -17.42 -3.21 -14.30
N LEU A 15 -17.42 -2.79 -13.03
CA LEU A 15 -18.58 -2.22 -12.35
C LEU A 15 -19.01 -0.87 -12.96
N MET A 16 -18.04 0.01 -13.26
CA MET A 16 -18.31 1.28 -13.95
C MET A 16 -18.88 1.07 -15.35
N ASN A 17 -18.46 0.01 -16.05
CA ASN A 17 -19.01 -0.36 -17.36
C ASN A 17 -20.46 -0.87 -17.28
N MET A 18 -20.95 -1.28 -16.10
CA MET A 18 -22.35 -1.64 -15.87
C MET A 18 -23.25 -0.45 -15.48
N ASP A 19 -22.75 0.79 -15.63
CA ASP A 19 -23.42 2.04 -15.25
C ASP A 19 -23.68 2.17 -13.73
N GLU A 20 -22.92 1.42 -12.93
CA GLU A 20 -23.01 1.47 -11.48
C GLU A 20 -22.05 2.54 -10.93
N VAL A 21 -22.62 3.58 -10.31
CA VAL A 21 -21.88 4.74 -9.82
C VAL A 21 -21.50 4.53 -8.36
N PHE A 22 -20.33 3.95 -8.12
CA PHE A 22 -19.73 3.95 -6.80
C PHE A 22 -19.05 5.29 -6.53
N LYS A 23 -19.18 5.82 -5.30
CA LYS A 23 -18.40 6.99 -4.90
C LYS A 23 -16.94 6.59 -4.75
N ASP A 24 -16.04 7.50 -5.10
CA ASP A 24 -14.60 7.28 -4.99
C ASP A 24 -14.18 6.87 -3.56
N GLN A 25 -14.78 7.51 -2.56
CA GLN A 25 -14.60 7.18 -1.15
C GLN A 25 -15.04 5.74 -0.81
N ASP A 26 -16.18 5.29 -1.33
CA ASP A 26 -16.69 3.94 -1.07
C ASP A 26 -15.72 2.90 -1.64
N LEU A 27 -15.21 3.13 -2.85
CA LEU A 27 -14.20 2.25 -3.46
C LEU A 27 -12.88 2.26 -2.68
N ALA A 28 -12.46 3.42 -2.18
CA ALA A 28 -11.25 3.55 -1.36
C ALA A 28 -11.37 2.74 -0.06
N LEU A 29 -12.53 2.81 0.61
CA LEU A 29 -12.82 2.05 1.83
C LEU A 29 -12.93 0.55 1.57
N ILE A 30 -13.57 0.13 0.48
CA ILE A 30 -13.62 -1.30 0.08
C ILE A 30 -12.22 -1.82 -0.19
N LEU A 31 -11.38 -1.06 -0.90
CA LEU A 31 -9.99 -1.44 -1.15
C LEU A 31 -9.23 -1.58 0.17
N LEU A 32 -9.31 -0.61 1.08
CA LEU A 32 -8.67 -0.66 2.40
C LEU A 32 -9.11 -1.88 3.22
N GLY A 33 -10.42 -2.14 3.29
CA GLY A 33 -10.97 -3.28 4.03
C GLY A 33 -10.67 -4.65 3.42
N SER A 34 -10.26 -4.71 2.15
CA SER A 34 -9.83 -5.95 1.50
C SER A 34 -8.36 -6.31 1.72
N LEU A 35 -7.58 -5.43 2.38
CA LEU A 35 -6.15 -5.64 2.56
C LEU A 35 -5.85 -6.65 3.69
N PRO A 36 -4.70 -7.35 3.62
CA PRO A 36 -4.20 -8.16 4.73
C PRO A 36 -3.88 -7.31 5.97
N GLU A 37 -3.87 -7.95 7.15
CA GLU A 37 -3.54 -7.34 8.46
C GLU A 37 -2.18 -6.62 8.46
N GLU A 38 -1.24 -7.06 7.60
CA GLU A 38 0.05 -6.38 7.37
C GLU A 38 -0.10 -4.89 6.97
N TYR A 39 -1.28 -4.47 6.51
CA TYR A 39 -1.62 -3.12 6.09
C TYR A 39 -2.47 -2.32 7.07
N GLU A 40 -2.83 -2.88 8.23
CA GLU A 40 -3.66 -2.21 9.25
C GLU A 40 -3.07 -0.86 9.71
N LEU A 41 -1.74 -0.78 9.89
CA LEU A 41 -1.08 0.48 10.24
C LEU A 41 -1.21 1.53 9.13
N LEU A 42 -1.17 1.10 7.86
CA LEU A 42 -1.29 2.00 6.72
C LEU A 42 -2.72 2.53 6.61
N GLU A 43 -3.71 1.64 6.78
CA GLU A 43 -5.12 1.99 6.87
C GLU A 43 -5.38 3.01 7.98
N THR A 44 -4.94 2.70 9.20
CA THR A 44 -5.06 3.60 10.35
C THR A 44 -4.44 4.96 10.06
N THR A 45 -3.24 5.00 9.45
CA THR A 45 -2.56 6.26 9.13
C THR A 45 -3.29 7.06 8.05
N LEU A 46 -3.84 6.41 7.03
CA LEU A 46 -4.58 7.05 5.94
C LEU A 46 -5.92 7.64 6.41
N LEU A 47 -6.58 6.98 7.36
CA LEU A 47 -7.87 7.42 7.89
C LEU A 47 -7.74 8.37 9.09
N ASN A 48 -6.56 8.43 9.72
CA ASN A 48 -6.37 9.22 10.92
C ASN A 48 -6.55 10.73 10.67
N GLY A 49 -7.64 11.28 11.22
CA GLY A 49 -7.96 12.71 11.15
C GLY A 49 -8.43 13.20 9.78
N LYS A 50 -8.81 12.29 8.87
CA LYS A 50 -9.37 12.63 7.56
C LYS A 50 -10.85 12.27 7.49
N ASP A 51 -11.66 13.24 7.06
CA ASP A 51 -13.11 13.06 6.87
C ASP A 51 -13.44 12.33 5.55
N ASP A 52 -12.52 12.36 4.58
CA ASP A 52 -12.64 11.72 3.27
C ASP A 52 -11.30 11.16 2.80
N VAL A 53 -11.35 10.10 1.99
CA VAL A 53 -10.20 9.41 1.40
C VAL A 53 -10.49 9.03 -0.04
N SER A 54 -9.57 9.37 -0.93
CA SER A 54 -9.71 9.06 -2.35
C SER A 54 -9.04 7.72 -2.71
N LEU A 55 -9.58 7.04 -3.73
CA LEU A 55 -9.02 5.77 -4.20
C LEU A 55 -7.59 5.95 -4.74
N SER A 56 -7.32 7.10 -5.36
CA SER A 56 -5.99 7.48 -5.83
C SER A 56 -4.98 7.60 -4.68
N GLU A 57 -5.34 8.26 -3.57
CA GLU A 57 -4.47 8.36 -2.40
C GLU A 57 -4.16 6.99 -1.79
N VAL A 58 -5.18 6.15 -1.65
CA VAL A 58 -5.00 4.77 -1.15
C VAL A 58 -4.04 4.01 -2.05
N CYS A 59 -4.28 4.02 -3.37
CA CYS A 59 -3.39 3.35 -4.33
C CYS A 59 -1.94 3.86 -4.22
N ALA A 60 -1.73 5.18 -4.24
CA ALA A 60 -0.40 5.78 -4.14
C ALA A 60 0.33 5.39 -2.85
N ALA A 61 -0.38 5.38 -1.72
CA ALA A 61 0.17 4.97 -0.43
C ALA A 61 0.55 3.48 -0.40
N LEU A 62 -0.27 2.62 -1.01
CA LEU A 62 0.03 1.19 -1.15
C LEU A 62 1.28 0.96 -2.02
N TYR A 63 1.38 1.64 -3.17
CA TYR A 63 2.55 1.57 -4.05
C TYR A 63 3.83 2.02 -3.32
N SER A 64 3.77 3.14 -2.60
CA SER A 64 4.91 3.65 -1.83
C SER A 64 5.37 2.68 -0.74
N LYS A 65 4.43 2.07 0.00
CA LYS A 65 4.74 1.06 1.02
C LYS A 65 5.41 -0.18 0.42
N GLU A 66 4.91 -0.65 -0.73
CA GLU A 66 5.48 -1.79 -1.44
C GLU A 66 6.88 -1.52 -2.01
N LEU A 67 7.10 -0.32 -2.56
CA LEU A 67 8.43 0.12 -3.01
C LEU A 67 9.42 0.07 -1.86
N ARG A 68 9.08 0.67 -0.72
CA ARG A 68 9.95 0.72 0.46
C ARG A 68 10.24 -0.67 1.06
N ARG A 69 9.29 -1.62 0.94
CA ARG A 69 9.52 -3.03 1.31
C ARG A 69 10.54 -3.71 0.40
N LYS A 70 10.50 -3.44 -0.91
CA LYS A 70 11.46 -3.99 -1.87
C LYS A 70 12.85 -3.43 -1.65
N ASP A 71 12.97 -2.11 -1.42
CA ASP A 71 14.26 -1.47 -1.14
C ASP A 71 14.92 -2.02 0.13
N LYS A 72 14.13 -2.25 1.20
CA LYS A 72 14.64 -2.87 2.43
C LYS A 72 15.13 -4.31 2.25
N GLN A 73 14.50 -5.10 1.37
CA GLN A 73 14.97 -6.45 1.07
C GLN A 73 16.27 -6.44 0.27
N ILE A 74 16.46 -5.47 -0.62
CA ILE A 74 17.70 -5.30 -1.37
C ILE A 74 18.84 -4.86 -0.43
N SER A 75 18.58 -3.93 0.49
CA SER A 75 19.59 -3.46 1.44
C SER A 75 19.95 -4.51 2.50
N SER A 76 19.00 -5.33 2.97
CA SER A 76 19.30 -6.39 3.95
C SER A 76 20.09 -7.56 3.35
N SER A 77 20.18 -7.68 2.03
CA SER A 77 21.04 -8.67 1.37
C SER A 77 22.48 -8.18 1.17
N GLY A 78 22.77 -6.89 1.39
CA GLY A 78 24.10 -6.28 1.18
C GLY A 78 24.88 -5.93 2.45
N ASP A 79 24.21 -5.75 3.59
CA ASP A 79 24.82 -5.11 4.77
C ASP A 79 24.90 -6.01 6.02
N ALA A 80 25.28 -7.28 5.85
CA ALA A 80 25.64 -8.15 6.98
C ALA A 80 27.16 -8.20 7.27
N GLU A 81 28.00 -7.49 6.49
CA GLU A 81 29.47 -7.64 6.56
C GLU A 81 30.24 -6.33 6.82
N PHE A 82 29.63 -5.32 7.46
CA PHE A 82 30.38 -4.13 7.90
C PHE A 82 30.05 -3.67 9.32
N LEU A 83 29.96 -4.61 10.25
CA LEU A 83 29.88 -4.31 11.69
C LEU A 83 30.86 -5.16 12.51
N LEU A 84 32.09 -5.37 12.01
CA LEU A 84 33.21 -5.74 12.88
C LEU A 84 34.06 -4.50 13.14
N VAL A 85 33.71 -3.85 14.25
CA VAL A 85 34.48 -2.87 15.02
C VAL A 85 35.98 -3.14 14.91
N ARG A 86 36.69 -2.36 14.10
CA ARG A 86 38.15 -2.24 14.22
C ARG A 86 38.44 -1.25 15.34
N GLY A 87 38.51 -1.80 16.55
CA GLY A 87 38.97 -1.12 17.75
C GLY A 87 40.34 -0.47 17.52
N ARG A 88 40.44 0.75 18.04
CA ARG A 88 41.54 1.70 17.91
C ARG A 88 42.74 1.17 18.70
N SER A 89 43.94 1.24 18.12
CA SER A 89 45.21 1.17 18.87
C SER A 89 45.74 2.57 19.13
#